data_AF-A0A2X1KBD5-F1
#
_entry.id   AF-A0A2X1KBD5-F1
#
_cell.length_a   1.000
_cell.length_b   1.000
_cell.length_c   1.000
_cell.angle_alpha   90.00
_cell.angle_beta   90.00
_cell.angle_gamma   90.00
#
_symmetry.space_group_name_H-M   'P 1'
#
loop_
_entity.id
_entity.type
_entity.pdbx_description
1 polymer ?
#
loop_
_entity_poly.entity_id
_entity_poly.type
_entity_poly.pdbx_seq_one_letter_code
_entity_poly.pdbx_strand_id
1 'polypeptide(L)'
;MGKTRILDALATLSFNYPRRAEYFSGELETFLLMARDEQDDPLNLKGSFAGAMGYGQFMPSSYKQYAVDFSGDGHINLWDPVDAIGSVANYFKAHGLGERRSGRGNGKRSGSRLAKWLQN
;
A
#
# COMPACT_ATOMS: atom_id res chain seq x y z
N MET A 1 -2.00 -16.31 1.94
CA MET A 1 -2.50 -14.93 1.80
C MET A 1 -3.72 -14.64 2.69
N GLY A 2 -3.99 -15.45 3.74
CA GLY A 2 -5.23 -15.36 4.54
C GLY A 2 -6.31 -16.36 4.10
N LYS A 3 -7.33 -16.57 4.94
CA LYS A 3 -8.39 -17.59 4.73
C LYS A 3 -9.81 -17.04 4.92
N THR A 4 -9.93 -15.79 5.36
CA THR A 4 -11.21 -15.14 5.66
C THR A 4 -11.75 -14.51 4.39
N ARG A 5 -13.05 -14.66 4.09
CA ARG A 5 -13.65 -13.92 2.96
C ARG A 5 -13.51 -12.43 3.22
N ILE A 6 -13.06 -11.68 2.23
CA ILE A 6 -12.84 -10.24 2.37
C ILE A 6 -14.16 -9.54 2.70
N LEU A 7 -15.25 -9.96 2.05
CA LEU A 7 -16.59 -9.44 2.33
C LEU A 7 -16.97 -9.61 3.80
N ASP A 8 -16.77 -10.80 4.38
CA ASP A 8 -17.11 -11.06 5.80
C ASP A 8 -16.33 -10.16 6.74
N ALA A 9 -15.01 -10.04 6.51
CA ALA A 9 -14.13 -9.22 7.32
C ALA A 9 -14.55 -7.74 7.27
N LEU A 10 -14.67 -7.19 6.07
CA LEU A 10 -14.99 -5.77 5.87
C LEU A 10 -16.42 -5.43 6.28
N ALA A 11 -17.41 -6.28 6.00
CA ALA A 11 -18.78 -6.07 6.48
C ALA A 11 -18.85 -6.09 8.01
N THR A 12 -18.22 -7.06 8.66
CA THR A 12 -18.16 -7.14 10.13
C THR A 12 -17.53 -5.88 10.72
N LEU A 13 -16.41 -5.43 10.16
CA LEU A 13 -15.68 -4.26 10.65
C LEU A 13 -16.38 -2.93 10.31
N SER A 14 -17.17 -2.88 9.24
CA SER A 14 -17.96 -1.71 8.88
C SER A 14 -19.18 -1.56 9.78
N PHE A 15 -19.89 -2.66 10.04
CA PHE A 15 -21.22 -2.60 10.67
C PHE A 15 -21.22 -2.94 12.16
N ASN A 16 -20.19 -3.65 12.66
CA ASN A 16 -20.13 -4.13 14.04
C ASN A 16 -18.88 -3.68 14.80
N TYR A 17 -18.11 -2.72 14.26
CA TYR A 17 -16.91 -2.19 14.93
C TYR A 17 -16.87 -0.65 14.95
N PRO A 18 -17.62 0.00 15.86
CA PRO A 18 -17.85 1.44 15.86
C PRO A 18 -16.58 2.30 15.80
N ARG A 19 -15.49 1.86 16.45
CA ARG A 19 -14.23 2.63 16.54
C ARG A 19 -13.62 2.96 15.17
N ARG A 20 -13.83 2.13 14.15
CA ARG A 20 -13.27 2.31 12.80
C ARG A 20 -14.30 2.05 11.69
N ALA A 21 -15.58 2.10 12.01
CA ALA A 21 -16.66 1.75 11.10
C ALA A 21 -16.58 2.52 9.78
N GLU A 22 -16.35 3.84 9.83
CA GLU A 22 -16.23 4.69 8.64
C GLU A 22 -15.05 4.29 7.74
N TYR A 23 -13.89 4.06 8.35
CA TYR A 23 -12.70 3.59 7.61
C TYR A 23 -13.00 2.28 6.88
N PHE A 24 -13.52 1.28 7.58
CA PHE A 24 -13.81 -0.01 6.97
C PHE A 24 -14.99 0.03 5.98
N SER A 25 -15.93 0.95 6.15
CA SER A 25 -17.00 1.17 5.18
C SER A 25 -16.44 1.67 3.85
N GLY A 26 -15.46 2.57 3.87
CA GLY A 26 -14.76 3.00 2.65
C GLY A 26 -13.94 1.88 2.00
N GLU A 27 -13.34 1.00 2.80
CA GLU A 27 -12.65 -0.20 2.29
C GLU A 27 -13.65 -1.19 1.67
N LEU A 28 -14.81 -1.40 2.30
CA LEU A 28 -15.88 -2.27 1.78
C LEU A 28 -16.45 -1.73 0.46
N GLU A 29 -16.72 -0.42 0.39
CA GLU A 29 -17.15 0.24 -0.85
C GLU A 29 -16.12 0.01 -1.96
N THR A 30 -14.84 0.29 -1.67
CA THR A 30 -13.76 0.14 -2.65
C THR A 30 -13.60 -1.32 -3.08
N PHE A 31 -13.74 -2.27 -2.16
CA PHE A 31 -13.71 -3.70 -2.45
C PHE A 31 -14.83 -4.14 -3.40
N LEU A 32 -16.06 -3.66 -3.19
CA LEU A 32 -17.19 -3.99 -4.06
C LEU A 32 -17.04 -3.39 -5.45
N LEU A 33 -16.50 -2.17 -5.55
CA LEU A 33 -16.19 -1.54 -6.84
C LEU A 33 -15.09 -2.31 -7.57
N MET A 34 -14.00 -2.67 -6.87
CA MET A 34 -12.93 -3.50 -7.41
C MET A 34 -13.48 -4.82 -7.96
N ALA A 35 -14.25 -5.57 -7.16
CA ALA A 35 -14.78 -6.86 -7.59
C ALA A 35 -15.68 -6.73 -8.83
N ARG A 36 -16.49 -5.66 -8.91
CA ARG A 36 -17.30 -5.38 -10.10
C ARG A 36 -16.43 -5.09 -11.32
N ASP A 37 -15.42 -4.23 -11.16
CA ASP A 37 -14.59 -3.76 -12.27
C ASP A 37 -13.70 -4.89 -12.83
N GLU A 38 -13.20 -5.78 -11.97
CA GLU A 38 -12.43 -6.98 -12.33
C GLU A 38 -13.30 -8.21 -12.62
N GLN A 39 -14.63 -8.07 -12.58
CA GLN A 39 -15.61 -9.15 -12.81
C GLN A 39 -15.47 -10.36 -11.87
N ASP A 40 -14.96 -10.13 -10.67
CA ASP A 40 -14.87 -11.12 -9.60
C ASP A 40 -16.22 -11.33 -8.91
N ASP A 41 -16.44 -12.56 -8.41
CA ASP A 41 -17.44 -12.79 -7.38
C ASP A 41 -16.87 -12.35 -6.01
N PRO A 42 -17.41 -11.29 -5.38
CA PRO A 42 -16.91 -10.77 -4.11
C PRO A 42 -16.99 -11.78 -2.95
N LEU A 43 -17.77 -12.86 -3.10
CA LEU A 43 -17.87 -13.93 -2.10
C LEU A 43 -16.70 -14.92 -2.14
N ASN A 44 -15.93 -14.95 -3.24
CA ASN A 44 -14.84 -15.90 -3.42
C ASN A 44 -13.47 -15.35 -2.99
N LEU A 45 -13.31 -14.02 -2.98
CA LEU A 45 -12.05 -13.37 -2.62
C LEU A 45 -11.75 -13.53 -1.12
N LYS A 46 -10.54 -14.01 -0.81
CA LYS A 46 -10.08 -14.29 0.57
C LYS A 46 -8.80 -13.56 0.92
N GLY A 47 -8.69 -13.17 2.18
CA GLY A 47 -7.48 -12.58 2.73
C GLY A 47 -7.45 -12.53 4.25
N SER A 48 -6.88 -11.44 4.78
CA SER A 48 -6.71 -11.26 6.23
C SER A 48 -8.03 -10.92 6.93
N PHE A 49 -8.04 -11.01 8.26
CA PHE A 49 -9.18 -10.59 9.10
C PHE A 49 -9.49 -9.10 9.03
N ALA A 50 -8.58 -8.28 8.49
CA ALA A 50 -8.79 -6.85 8.29
C ALA A 50 -9.19 -6.50 6.85
N GLY A 51 -9.31 -7.49 5.95
CA GLY A 51 -9.61 -7.27 4.53
C GLY A 51 -8.38 -7.01 3.65
N ALA A 52 -7.18 -7.36 4.10
CA ALA A 52 -5.97 -7.25 3.29
C ALA A 52 -5.86 -8.43 2.29
N MET A 53 -5.48 -8.14 1.05
CA MET A 53 -5.65 -9.01 -0.11
C MET A 53 -4.31 -9.40 -0.77
N GLY A 54 -4.27 -10.61 -1.36
CA GLY A 54 -3.19 -11.04 -2.24
C GLY A 54 -1.80 -11.17 -1.61
N TYR A 55 -0.77 -11.25 -2.46
CA TYR A 55 0.63 -11.42 -2.06
C TYR A 55 1.15 -10.25 -1.21
N GLY A 56 0.82 -9.02 -1.61
CA GLY A 56 1.28 -7.79 -0.94
C GLY A 56 0.47 -7.40 0.30
N GLN A 57 -0.62 -8.11 0.61
CA GLN A 57 -1.57 -7.75 1.67
C GLN A 57 -2.08 -6.29 1.52
N PHE A 58 -2.50 -5.94 0.30
CA PHE A 58 -3.06 -4.63 0.00
C PHE A 58 -4.46 -4.50 0.61
N MET A 59 -4.74 -3.38 1.26
CA MET A 59 -6.12 -2.97 1.53
C MET A 59 -6.81 -2.56 0.21
N PRO A 60 -8.15 -2.66 0.11
CA PRO A 60 -8.88 -2.20 -1.08
C PRO A 60 -8.54 -0.77 -1.52
N SER A 61 -8.39 0.16 -0.58
CA SER A 61 -7.97 1.54 -0.87
C SER A 61 -6.55 1.62 -1.44
N SER A 62 -5.63 0.74 -1.01
CA SER A 62 -4.29 0.63 -1.58
C SER A 62 -4.32 0.04 -2.99
N TYR A 63 -5.20 -0.94 -3.24
CA TYR A 63 -5.42 -1.47 -4.59
C TYR A 63 -5.82 -0.34 -5.53
N LYS A 64 -6.87 0.41 -5.17
CA LYS A 64 -7.39 1.53 -5.97
C LYS A 64 -6.35 2.59 -6.28
N GLN A 65 -5.42 2.86 -5.36
CA GLN A 65 -4.45 3.95 -5.50
C GLN A 65 -3.14 3.53 -6.15
N TYR A 66 -2.73 2.28 -5.96
CA TYR A 66 -1.33 1.88 -6.22
C TYR A 66 -1.19 0.57 -6.98
N ALA A 67 -2.22 -0.26 -7.08
CA ALA A 67 -2.11 -1.49 -7.85
C ALA A 67 -2.01 -1.19 -9.34
N VAL A 68 -1.23 -2.00 -10.05
CA VAL A 68 -0.96 -1.84 -11.48
C VAL A 68 -0.99 -3.20 -12.16
N ASP A 69 -1.53 -3.23 -13.38
CA ASP A 69 -1.38 -4.36 -14.30
C ASP A 69 0.08 -4.37 -14.75
N PHE A 70 0.88 -5.24 -14.15
CA PHE A 70 2.30 -5.38 -14.43
C PHE A 70 2.57 -6.59 -15.33
N SER A 71 1.63 -7.52 -15.39
CA SER A 71 1.63 -8.65 -16.30
C SER A 71 1.33 -8.23 -17.75
N GLY A 72 0.56 -7.16 -17.93
CA GLY A 72 0.14 -6.59 -19.21
C GLY A 72 -1.06 -7.30 -19.85
N ASP A 73 -1.87 -8.02 -19.06
CA ASP A 73 -3.01 -8.80 -19.55
C ASP A 73 -4.35 -8.03 -19.54
N GLY A 74 -4.35 -6.78 -19.06
CA GLY A 74 -5.51 -5.91 -18.98
C GLY A 74 -6.26 -5.98 -17.64
N HIS A 75 -5.80 -6.81 -16.69
CA HIS A 75 -6.38 -6.98 -15.37
C HIS A 75 -5.39 -6.64 -14.27
N ILE A 76 -5.88 -6.27 -13.09
CA ILE A 76 -5.04 -6.09 -11.91
C ILE A 76 -5.36 -7.17 -10.88
N ASN A 77 -4.55 -8.22 -10.85
CA ASN A 77 -4.77 -9.37 -9.97
C ASN A 77 -3.76 -9.42 -8.82
N LEU A 78 -4.18 -9.07 -7.60
CA LEU A 78 -3.30 -9.12 -6.41
C LEU A 78 -2.85 -10.54 -6.00
N TRP A 79 -3.49 -11.58 -6.56
CA TRP A 79 -3.08 -12.98 -6.41
C TRP A 79 -2.17 -13.45 -7.55
N ASP A 80 -1.93 -12.63 -8.57
CA ASP A 80 -0.84 -12.82 -9.52
C ASP A 80 0.47 -12.23 -8.93
N PRO A 81 1.58 -12.98 -8.92
CA PRO A 81 2.82 -12.50 -8.36
C PRO A 81 3.47 -11.36 -9.16
N VAL A 82 3.28 -11.28 -10.48
CA VAL A 82 3.82 -10.23 -11.36
C VAL A 82 3.14 -8.91 -11.04
N ASP A 83 1.81 -8.87 -11.03
CA ASP A 83 1.03 -7.69 -10.66
C ASP A 83 1.31 -7.27 -9.23
N ALA A 84 1.42 -8.22 -8.30
CA ALA A 84 1.74 -7.91 -6.91
C ALA A 84 3.13 -7.25 -6.77
N ILE A 85 4.14 -7.72 -7.50
CA ILE A 85 5.48 -7.10 -7.50
C ILE A 85 5.42 -5.68 -8.04
N GLY A 86 4.77 -5.47 -9.19
CA GLY A 86 4.61 -4.15 -9.79
C GLY A 86 3.86 -3.18 -8.88
N SER A 87 2.77 -3.66 -8.26
CA SER A 87 1.92 -2.91 -7.34
C SER A 87 2.68 -2.49 -6.08
N VAL A 88 3.45 -3.41 -5.48
CA VAL A 88 4.31 -3.09 -4.33
C VAL A 88 5.36 -2.05 -4.74
N ALA A 89 6.05 -2.23 -5.87
CA ALA A 89 7.03 -1.26 -6.34
C ALA A 89 6.41 0.13 -6.56
N ASN A 90 5.22 0.20 -7.16
CA ASN A 90 4.49 1.45 -7.37
C ASN A 90 4.09 2.11 -6.04
N TYR A 91 3.59 1.33 -5.07
CA TYR A 91 3.30 1.81 -3.72
C TYR A 91 4.53 2.46 -3.06
N PHE A 92 5.68 1.77 -3.07
CA PHE A 92 6.91 2.29 -2.49
C PHE A 92 7.39 3.58 -3.18
N LYS A 93 7.34 3.61 -4.52
CA LYS A 93 7.68 4.80 -5.31
C LYS A 93 6.79 5.99 -4.95
N ALA A 94 5.48 5.78 -4.82
CA ALA A 94 4.52 6.82 -4.42
C ALA A 94 4.78 7.38 -3.01
N HIS A 95 5.38 6.58 -2.12
CA HIS A 95 5.74 6.98 -0.76
C HIS A 95 7.19 7.50 -0.63
N GLY A 96 7.85 7.81 -1.75
CA GLY A 96 9.19 8.42 -1.76
C GLY A 96 10.36 7.44 -1.54
N LEU A 97 10.08 6.13 -1.49
CA LEU A 97 11.11 5.10 -1.39
C LEU A 97 11.62 4.80 -2.80
N GLY A 98 12.67 5.52 -3.22
CA GLY A 98 13.26 5.43 -4.56
C GLY A 98 13.97 6.71 -5.00
N GLU A 99 13.70 7.85 -4.34
CA GLU A 99 14.52 9.04 -4.50
C GLU A 99 15.87 8.78 -3.82
N ARG A 100 16.92 8.54 -4.63
CA ARG A 100 18.28 8.85 -4.16
C ARG A 100 18.22 10.30 -3.71
N ARG A 101 18.46 10.57 -2.43
CA ARG A 101 18.81 11.90 -1.92
C ARG A 101 20.13 12.34 -2.57
N SER A 102 20.10 12.70 -3.84
CA SER A 102 21.23 13.27 -4.54
C SER A 102 21.27 14.76 -4.21
N GLY A 103 21.97 15.12 -3.12
CA GLY A 103 22.58 16.45 -3.00
C GLY A 103 22.59 17.09 -1.61
N ARG A 104 23.75 17.00 -0.92
CA ARG A 104 24.59 18.12 -0.40
C ARG A 104 25.57 17.58 0.67
N GLY A 105 26.90 17.73 0.56
CA GLY A 105 27.66 18.52 -0.40
C GLY A 105 29.16 18.19 -0.44
N ASN A 106 29.75 18.50 -1.59
CA ASN A 106 31.18 18.54 -1.82
C ASN A 106 31.67 20.00 -1.66
N GLY A 107 32.72 20.19 -0.87
CA GLY A 107 33.72 21.26 -0.98
C GLY A 107 33.28 22.74 -1.07
N LYS A 108 33.22 23.41 0.09
CA LYS A 108 33.99 24.65 0.30
C LYS A 108 34.62 24.59 1.69
N ARG A 109 35.92 24.24 1.74
CA ARG A 109 36.82 24.65 2.81
C ARG A 109 36.88 26.18 2.76
N SER A 110 36.05 26.84 3.57
CA SER A 110 36.33 28.20 4.03
C SER A 110 36.84 28.05 5.45
N GLY A 111 38.14 28.24 5.62
CA GLY A 111 38.75 28.26 6.94
C GLY A 111 38.09 29.33 7.79
N SER A 112 37.66 28.94 9.00
CA SER A 112 37.86 29.72 10.21
C SER A 112 37.13 29.04 11.38
N ARG A 113 37.86 28.88 12.49
CA ARG A 113 37.40 28.54 13.85
C ARG A 113 37.31 27.05 14.19
N LEU A 114 38.46 26.38 14.10
CA LEU A 114 38.84 25.29 15.02
C LEU A 114 39.83 25.80 16.08
N ALA A 115 39.50 26.90 16.76
CA ALA A 115 40.33 27.43 17.84
C ALA A 115 39.49 28.22 18.85
N LYS A 116 38.96 27.53 19.88
CA LYS A 116 38.77 28.09 21.23
C LYS A 116 38.28 27.02 22.22
N TRP A 117 39.13 26.05 22.60
CA TRP A 117 38.89 25.21 23.79
C TRP A 117 40.16 24.67 24.48
N LEU A 118 41.31 25.33 24.36
CA LEU A 118 42.48 25.07 25.22
C LEU A 118 43.28 26.37 25.46
N GLN A 119 42.79 27.22 26.38
CA GLN A 119 43.57 28.17 27.20
C GLN A 119 42.60 28.93 28.13
N ASN A 120 42.25 28.27 29.24
CA ASN A 120 42.09 28.79 30.61
C ASN A 120 41.25 27.82 31.44
#